data_AF-A0A2S9FNW1-F1
#
_entry.id   AF-A0A2S9FNW1-F1
#
_cell.length_a   1.000
_cell.length_b   1.000
_cell.length_c   1.000
_cell.angle_alpha   90.00
_cell.angle_beta   90.00
_cell.angle_gamma   90.00
#
_symmetry.space_group_name_H-M   'P 1'
#
loop_
_entity.id
_entity.type
_entity.pdbx_description
1 polymer ?
#
loop_
_entity_poly.entity_id
_entity_poly.type
_entity_poly.pdbx_seq_one_letter_code
_entity_poly.pdbx_strand_id
1 'polypeptide(L)'
;LSEVCYYLQPETLRGVLDREVPRLAPGATVIAAHWRHDVDEYPMNGDRANDIIGATAGLYHVGGYRDPDVVIEVFDNDFGTSVAARTAVPGA
;
A
#
# COMPACT_ATOMS: atom_id res chain seq x y z
N LEU A 1 -3.89 -5.24 -0.84
CA LEU A 1 -4.85 -4.51 -0.01
C LEU A 1 -5.80 -3.78 -0.94
N SER A 2 -7.10 -3.93 -0.74
CA SER A 2 -8.13 -3.43 -1.67
C SER A 2 -9.43 -3.22 -0.89
N GLU A 3 -10.59 -3.48 -1.49
CA GLU A 3 -11.93 -3.27 -0.92
C GLU A 3 -12.10 -3.68 0.54
N VAL A 4 -11.44 -4.75 1.00
CA VAL A 4 -11.50 -5.18 2.41
C VAL A 4 -11.13 -4.07 3.40
N CYS A 5 -10.27 -3.12 2.99
CA CYS A 5 -9.90 -1.97 3.80
C CYS A 5 -11.08 -1.05 4.09
N TYR A 6 -12.09 -0.97 3.21
CA TYR A 6 -13.26 -0.12 3.40
C TYR A 6 -14.16 -0.61 4.52
N TYR A 7 -14.12 -1.89 4.87
CA TYR A 7 -14.91 -2.44 5.96
C TYR A 7 -14.30 -2.18 7.35
N LEU A 8 -13.08 -1.64 7.41
CA LEU A 8 -12.36 -1.40 8.65
C LEU A 8 -12.44 0.07 9.04
N GLN A 9 -12.58 0.34 10.33
CA GLN A 9 -12.28 1.66 10.86
C GLN A 9 -10.81 2.00 10.61
N PRO A 10 -10.46 3.28 10.36
CA PRO A 10 -9.07 3.71 10.11
C PRO A 10 -8.07 3.20 11.14
N GLU A 11 -8.44 3.21 12.43
CA GLU A 11 -7.60 2.78 13.55
C GLU A 11 -7.39 1.27 13.54
N THR A 12 -8.41 0.51 13.13
CA THR A 12 -8.32 -0.95 12.96
C THR A 12 -7.37 -1.28 11.81
N LEU A 13 -7.47 -0.59 10.67
CA LEU A 13 -6.53 -0.79 9.55
C LEU A 13 -5.09 -0.48 9.98
N ARG A 14 -4.86 0.66 10.64
CA ARG A 14 -3.55 1.03 11.20
C ARG A 14 -2.99 -0.07 12.11
N GLY A 15 -3.79 -0.56 13.06
CA GLY A 15 -3.37 -1.61 14.00
C GLY A 15 -3.08 -2.95 13.32
N VAL A 16 -3.83 -3.32 12.27
CA VAL A 16 -3.52 -4.50 11.44
C VAL A 16 -2.18 -4.31 10.73
N LEU A 17 -1.96 -3.17 10.08
CA LEU A 17 -0.72 -2.90 9.36
C LEU A 17 0.50 -2.88 10.27
N ASP A 18 0.40 -2.24 11.43
CA ASP A 18 1.48 -2.22 12.44
C ASP A 18 1.83 -3.62 12.95
N ARG A 19 0.85 -4.52 13.02
CA ARG A 19 1.05 -5.90 13.48
C ARG A 19 1.63 -6.79 12.39
N GLU A 20 1.12 -6.67 11.16
CA GLU A 20 1.38 -7.62 10.08
C GLU A 20 2.58 -7.25 9.21
N VAL A 21 2.81 -5.95 8.94
CA VAL A 21 3.93 -5.54 8.06
C VAL A 21 5.29 -6.02 8.58
N PRO A 22 5.63 -5.92 9.88
CA PRO A 22 6.89 -6.46 10.40
C PRO A 22 7.04 -7.99 10.32
N ARG A 23 5.95 -8.71 10.03
CA ARG A 23 5.92 -10.19 9.94
C ARG A 23 5.99 -10.69 8.49
N LEU A 24 5.90 -9.79 7.51
CA LEU A 24 6.06 -10.13 6.11
C LEU A 24 7.46 -10.71 5.87
N ALA A 25 7.55 -11.69 4.97
CA ALA A 25 8.85 -12.19 4.53
C ALA A 25 9.68 -11.04 3.94
N PRO A 26 11.02 -11.01 4.12
CA PRO A 26 11.86 -10.01 3.48
C PRO A 26 11.70 -10.01 1.95
N GLY A 27 11.65 -8.82 1.34
CA GLY A 27 11.45 -8.65 -0.10
C GLY A 27 10.01 -8.85 -0.58
N ALA A 28 9.03 -8.92 0.33
CA ALA A 28 7.62 -9.00 0.00
C ALA A 28 7.14 -7.71 -0.70
N THR A 29 6.31 -7.90 -1.71
CA THR A 29 5.61 -6.81 -2.40
C THR A 29 4.19 -6.69 -1.86
N VAL A 30 3.80 -5.48 -1.44
CA VAL A 30 2.43 -5.14 -1.05
C VAL A 30 1.85 -4.21 -2.10
N ILE A 31 0.72 -4.59 -2.67
CA ILE A 31 -0.02 -3.76 -3.62
C ILE A 31 -1.28 -3.25 -2.93
N ALA A 32 -1.51 -1.95 -2.97
CA ALA A 32 -2.74 -1.32 -2.54
C ALA A 32 -3.51 -0.82 -3.76
N ALA A 33 -4.76 -1.26 -3.95
CA ALA A 33 -5.55 -0.95 -5.13
C ALA A 33 -6.97 -0.57 -4.73
N HIS A 34 -7.33 0.69 -4.94
CA HIS A 34 -8.55 1.27 -4.40
C HIS A 34 -9.28 2.14 -5.43
N TRP A 35 -10.60 1.98 -5.50
CA TRP A 35 -11.50 2.96 -6.09
C TRP A 35 -11.48 4.25 -5.26
N ARG A 36 -11.55 5.39 -5.95
CA ARG A 36 -11.49 6.73 -5.35
C ARG A 36 -12.86 7.36 -5.13
N HIS A 37 -13.93 6.71 -5.59
CA HIS A 37 -15.30 7.16 -5.36
C HIS A 37 -15.69 6.98 -3.89
N ASP A 38 -16.30 8.02 -3.34
CA ASP A 38 -16.87 7.99 -2.00
C ASP A 38 -18.15 7.14 -1.98
N VAL A 39 -18.33 6.41 -0.88
CA VAL A 39 -19.53 5.62 -0.57
C VAL A 39 -19.83 5.85 0.90
N ASP A 40 -20.99 6.45 1.20
CA ASP A 40 -21.34 6.96 2.53
C ASP A 40 -21.40 5.86 3.61
N GLU A 41 -21.68 4.62 3.22
CA GLU A 41 -21.76 3.47 4.11
C GLU A 41 -20.39 2.98 4.60
N TYR A 42 -19.28 3.38 3.96
CA TYR A 42 -17.95 2.98 4.37
C TYR A 42 -17.31 3.96 5.37
N PRO A 43 -16.64 3.48 6.43
CA PRO A 43 -15.91 4.32 7.37
C PRO A 43 -14.77 5.14 6.75
N MET A 44 -14.24 4.75 5.59
CA MET A 44 -13.26 5.52 4.84
C MET A 44 -13.26 5.17 3.36
N ASN A 45 -12.83 6.13 2.53
CA ASN A 45 -12.65 5.92 1.10
C ASN A 45 -11.27 5.32 0.75
N GLY A 46 -11.09 5.02 -0.54
CA GLY A 46 -9.86 4.44 -1.06
C GLY A 46 -8.61 5.30 -0.93
N ASP A 47 -8.73 6.61 -1.09
CA ASP A 47 -7.62 7.53 -0.90
C ASP A 47 -7.13 7.49 0.56
N ARG A 48 -8.06 7.49 1.52
CA ARG A 48 -7.71 7.40 2.95
C ARG A 48 -7.10 6.04 3.33
N ALA A 49 -7.58 4.95 2.74
CA ALA A 49 -6.98 3.64 2.94
C ALA A 49 -5.52 3.61 2.43
N ASN A 50 -5.26 4.20 1.26
CA ASN A 50 -3.90 4.32 0.72
C ASN A 50 -3.00 5.20 1.57
N ASP A 51 -3.49 6.32 2.10
CA ASP A 51 -2.70 7.16 3.01
C ASP A 51 -2.24 6.37 4.25
N ILE A 52 -3.13 5.58 4.85
CA ILE A 52 -2.81 4.77 6.03
C ILE A 52 -1.79 3.68 5.67
N ILE A 53 -1.95 3.03 4.51
CA ILE A 53 -1.00 2.01 4.03
C ILE A 53 0.36 2.63 3.77
N GLY A 54 0.42 3.72 3.00
CA GLY A 54 1.66 4.40 2.63
C GLY A 54 2.41 5.03 3.81
N ALA A 55 1.71 5.37 4.90
CA ALA A 55 2.33 5.82 6.15
C ALA A 55 2.90 4.68 7.01
N THR A 56 2.78 3.41 6.58
CA THR A 56 3.23 2.27 7.39
C THR A 56 4.74 2.12 7.36
N ALA A 57 5.37 2.16 8.53
CA ALA A 57 6.79 1.89 8.66
C ALA A 57 7.15 0.49 8.13
N GLY A 58 8.23 0.40 7.37
CA GLY A 58 8.67 -0.83 6.74
C GLY A 58 7.99 -1.14 5.40
N LEU A 59 7.09 -0.28 4.92
CA LEU A 59 6.67 -0.26 3.51
C LEU A 59 7.35 0.91 2.78
N TYR A 60 8.04 0.60 1.69
CA TYR A 60 8.72 1.58 0.86
C TYR A 60 8.02 1.65 -0.50
N HIS A 61 7.58 2.84 -0.90
CA HIS A 61 6.87 3.03 -2.16
C HIS A 61 7.81 2.84 -3.35
N VAL A 62 7.45 1.94 -4.26
CA VAL A 62 8.22 1.57 -5.45
C VAL A 62 7.68 2.27 -6.70
N GLY A 63 6.36 2.49 -6.77
CA GLY A 63 5.70 3.09 -7.91
C GLY A 63 4.20 2.88 -7.85
N GLY A 64 3.47 3.59 -8.71
CA GLY A 64 2.01 3.52 -8.70
C GLY A 64 1.38 4.08 -9.97
N TYR A 65 0.06 3.94 -10.02
CA TYR A 65 -0.83 4.49 -11.01
C TYR A 65 -1.96 5.21 -10.30
N ARG A 66 -2.30 6.41 -10.75
CA ARG A 66 -3.40 7.19 -10.20
C ARG A 66 -4.13 7.90 -11.32
N ASP A 67 -5.45 7.73 -11.35
CA ASP A 67 -6.37 8.47 -12.19
C ASP A 67 -7.56 8.95 -11.34
N PRO A 68 -8.60 9.59 -11.91
CA PRO A 68 -9.77 10.04 -11.15
C PRO A 68 -10.56 8.93 -10.44
N ASP A 69 -10.54 7.71 -10.95
CA ASP A 69 -11.41 6.60 -10.52
C ASP A 69 -10.65 5.58 -9.66
N VAL A 70 -9.38 5.32 -9.98
CA VAL A 70 -8.55 4.29 -9.34
C VAL A 70 -7.18 4.81 -8.94
N VAL A 71 -6.69 4.26 -7.83
CA VAL A 71 -5.31 4.42 -7.38
C VAL A 71 -4.74 3.05 -7.04
N ILE A 72 -3.55 2.78 -7.58
CA ILE A 72 -2.78 1.56 -7.36
C ILE A 72 -1.37 1.98 -6.92
N GLU A 73 -0.98 1.59 -5.72
CA GLU A 73 0.34 1.88 -5.16
C GLU A 73 1.05 0.56 -4.88
N VAL A 74 2.32 0.48 -5.23
CA VAL A 74 3.17 -0.69 -5.02
C VAL A 74 4.23 -0.35 -3.99
N PHE A 75 4.32 -1.19 -2.98
CA PHE A 75 5.30 -1.10 -1.91
C PHE A 75 6.14 -2.37 -1.86
N ASP A 76 7.38 -2.25 -1.41
CA ASP A 76 8.16 -3.37 -0.90
C ASP A 76 8.46 -3.19 0.59
N ASN A 77 8.98 -4.25 1.21
CA ASN A 77 9.51 -4.20 2.58
C ASN A 77 11.03 -4.36 2.64
N ASP A 78 11.74 -4.03 1.55
CA ASP A 78 13.19 -4.25 1.41
C ASP A 78 13.91 -2.98 0.92
N PHE A 79 14.05 -2.05 1.87
CA PHE A 79 14.81 -0.79 1.77
C PHE A 79 14.51 0.10 0.55
N GLY A 80 13.41 -0.13 -0.19
CA GLY A 80 13.04 0.65 -1.37
C GLY A 80 14.06 0.55 -2.50
N THR A 81 14.74 -0.59 -2.64
CA THR A 81 15.72 -0.80 -3.70
C THR A 81 15.05 -0.73 -5.07
N SER A 82 15.62 0.04 -6.01
CA SER A 82 15.03 0.17 -7.35
C SER A 82 14.85 -1.19 -8.01
N VAL A 83 13.80 -1.35 -8.81
CA VAL A 83 13.56 -2.59 -9.58
C VAL A 83 14.78 -2.93 -10.44
N ALA A 84 15.42 -1.92 -11.04
CA ALA A 84 16.61 -2.09 -11.87
C ALA A 84 17.80 -2.70 -11.08
N ALA A 85 18.05 -2.22 -9.86
CA ALA A 85 19.08 -2.78 -8.99
C ALA A 85 18.73 -4.22 -8.55
N ARG A 86 17.46 -4.49 -8.24
CA ARG A 86 16.97 -5.84 -7.85
C ARG A 86 17.09 -6.87 -8.97
N THR A 87 16.93 -6.46 -10.22
CA THR A 87 17.01 -7.34 -11.40
C THR A 87 18.37 -7.28 -12.11
N ALA A 88 19.37 -6.65 -11.48
CA ALA A 88 20.73 -6.52 -11.98
C ALA A 88 20.81 -5.90 -13.39
N VAL A 89 19.98 -4.88 -13.66
CA VAL A 89 20.06 -4.10 -14.90
C VAL A 89 21.44 -3.42 -14.96
N PRO A 90 22.21 -3.58 -16.06
CA PRO A 90 23.51 -2.94 -16.17
C PRO A 90 23.44 -1.41 -16.00
N GLY A 91 24.24 -0.87 -15.08
CA GLY A 91 24.31 0.57 -14.80
C GLY A 91 23.32 1.11 -13.78
N ALA A 92 22.58 0.22 -13.09
CA ALA A 92 21.70 0.56 -11.97
C ALA A 92 22.42 0.58 -10.62
#